data_AF-A0A257J4H1-F1
#
_entry.id   AF-A0A257J4H1-F1
#
_cell.length_a   1.000
_cell.length_b   1.000
_cell.length_c   1.000
_cell.angle_alpha   90.00
_cell.angle_beta   90.00
_cell.angle_gamma   90.00
#
_symmetry.space_group_name_H-M   'P 1'
#
loop_
_entity.id
_entity.type
_entity.pdbx_description
1 polymer ?
#
loop_
_entity_poly.entity_id
_entity_poly.type
_entity_poly.pdbx_seq_one_letter_code
_entity_poly.pdbx_strand_id
1 'polypeptide(L)'
;MKPRYQVSKAAIELIKSFEGFRNTAASLTDGRWTIGYGHIRSTREGAEVSQQDAEALLIYDLIDVADAVNTLTFTPLSQNQFDALCAFVYNIGVEAFRGSDVLKHINEGRMLQAACAMELWRRAEFQGSSLIIDAMVRRRAAEKTLFLTPARGWVPAPSAILRPMLDVDTLGQVPREPPTDVTSPLEGADPTPERVEPPLSLARPAPAAVGSSSEGPSPSPPSNPSWPLRFETGDADLRSESMPAPDVQSAPDPAPAPRDTFGLRQDPLPEPSVAATWNIVDRPKVNLEPILTVAAPALALTIGGIYWSGHGTLGGGFFHPLVIGWLVCLIGLAGLSYAAYLLLVDLGYIEPLHDTGD
;
A
#
# COMPACT_ATOMS: atom_id res chain seq x y z
N MET A 1 1.02 4.36 -23.72
CA MET A 1 1.92 3.35 -23.14
C MET A 1 1.63 3.25 -21.65
N LYS A 2 1.49 2.04 -21.09
CA LYS A 2 1.33 1.86 -19.65
C LYS A 2 2.65 2.25 -18.95
N PRO A 3 2.62 3.05 -17.87
CA PRO A 3 3.85 3.33 -17.11
C PRO A 3 4.39 2.01 -16.55
N ARG A 4 5.70 1.77 -16.75
CA ARG A 4 6.39 0.62 -16.16
C ARG A 4 7.01 1.05 -14.84
N TYR A 5 6.68 0.34 -13.78
CA TYR A 5 7.24 0.57 -12.46
C TYR A 5 8.57 -0.16 -12.33
N GLN A 6 9.46 0.40 -11.52
CA GLN A 6 10.72 -0.21 -11.13
C GLN A 6 10.68 -0.48 -9.63
N VAL A 7 11.39 -1.51 -9.18
CA VAL A 7 11.47 -1.85 -7.77
C VAL A 7 12.20 -0.74 -7.02
N SER A 8 11.60 -0.19 -5.98
CA SER A 8 12.27 0.80 -5.14
C SER A 8 13.10 0.15 -4.02
N LYS A 9 13.91 0.96 -3.35
CA LYS A 9 14.66 0.53 -2.16
C LYS A 9 13.74 0.01 -1.04
N ALA A 10 12.51 0.51 -0.94
CA ALA A 10 11.57 0.07 0.09
C ALA A 10 11.20 -1.41 -0.06
N ALA A 11 10.98 -1.89 -1.29
CA ALA A 11 10.76 -3.31 -1.56
C ALA A 11 11.99 -4.16 -1.20
N ILE A 12 13.18 -3.70 -1.59
CA ILE A 12 14.44 -4.40 -1.34
C ILE A 12 14.66 -4.58 0.17
N GLU A 13 14.54 -3.51 0.95
CA GLU A 13 14.69 -3.57 2.42
C GLU A 13 13.61 -4.43 3.08
N LEU A 14 12.37 -4.36 2.59
CA LEU A 14 11.28 -5.20 3.08
C LEU A 14 11.62 -6.69 2.89
N ILE A 15 12.07 -7.09 1.70
CA ILE A 15 12.44 -8.47 1.41
C ILE A 15 13.65 -8.89 2.27
N LYS A 16 14.70 -8.07 2.33
CA LYS A 16 15.90 -8.32 3.15
C LYS A 16 15.55 -8.60 4.61
N SER A 17 14.58 -7.88 5.17
CA SER A 17 14.15 -8.05 6.56
C SER A 17 13.52 -9.41 6.86
N PHE A 18 12.95 -10.09 5.84
CA PHE A 18 12.30 -11.40 6.01
C PHE A 18 13.17 -12.57 5.55
N GLU A 19 14.01 -12.40 4.53
CA GLU A 19 14.87 -13.50 4.05
C GLU A 19 16.09 -13.73 4.96
N GLY A 20 16.60 -12.65 5.57
CA GLY A 20 17.86 -12.69 6.30
C GLY A 20 19.07 -12.84 5.36
N PHE A 21 20.24 -12.39 5.82
CA PHE A 21 21.48 -12.49 5.05
C PHE A 21 22.23 -13.79 5.38
N ARG A 22 22.59 -14.57 4.35
CA ARG A 22 23.47 -15.74 4.45
C ARG A 22 24.75 -15.51 3.64
N ASN A 23 25.89 -15.52 4.32
CA ASN A 23 27.20 -15.32 3.67
C ASN A 23 27.61 -16.55 2.82
N THR A 24 27.43 -17.75 3.37
CA THR A 24 27.83 -19.01 2.74
C THR A 24 26.64 -19.73 2.12
N ALA A 25 26.87 -20.42 1.00
CA ALA A 25 25.85 -21.24 0.37
C ALA A 25 25.40 -22.40 1.29
N ALA A 26 24.10 -22.62 1.40
CA ALA A 26 23.50 -23.74 2.12
C ALA A 26 22.73 -24.66 1.17
N SER A 27 22.78 -25.97 1.41
CA SER A 27 22.04 -26.95 0.61
C SER A 27 20.56 -26.98 1.03
N LEU A 28 19.68 -27.06 0.05
CA LEU A 28 18.25 -27.29 0.23
C LEU A 28 17.94 -28.78 0.14
N THR A 29 16.79 -29.17 0.67
CA THR A 29 16.27 -30.56 0.62
C THR A 29 16.07 -31.09 -0.81
N ASP A 30 15.98 -30.20 -1.81
CA ASP A 30 15.84 -30.55 -3.23
C ASP A 30 17.19 -30.69 -3.98
N GLY A 31 18.32 -30.56 -3.26
CA GLY A 31 19.67 -30.66 -3.81
C GLY A 31 20.20 -29.38 -4.45
N ARG A 32 19.42 -28.29 -4.48
CA ARG A 32 19.90 -26.96 -4.89
C ARG A 32 20.64 -26.28 -3.73
N TRP A 33 21.23 -25.12 -4.02
CA TRP A 33 21.93 -24.30 -3.04
C TRP A 33 21.29 -22.91 -2.95
N THR A 34 21.23 -22.32 -1.75
CA THR A 34 20.79 -20.93 -1.52
C THR A 34 21.89 -20.11 -0.87
N ILE A 35 21.98 -18.83 -1.23
CA ILE A 35 22.97 -17.88 -0.70
C ILE A 35 22.38 -16.46 -0.62
N GLY A 36 22.97 -15.60 0.20
CA GLY A 36 22.56 -14.20 0.33
C GLY A 36 21.15 -14.08 0.91
N TYR A 37 20.28 -13.34 0.23
CA TYR A 37 18.86 -13.18 0.58
C TYR A 37 18.00 -14.17 -0.21
N GLY A 38 18.25 -15.47 -0.10
CA GLY A 38 17.42 -16.50 -0.74
C GLY A 38 17.72 -16.79 -2.22
N HIS A 39 18.85 -16.33 -2.77
CA HIS A 39 19.20 -16.55 -4.17
C HIS A 39 19.54 -18.03 -4.46
N ILE A 40 18.92 -18.63 -5.48
CA ILE A 40 19.12 -20.05 -5.84
C ILE A 40 19.75 -20.23 -7.22
N ARG A 41 19.45 -19.35 -8.19
CA ARG A 41 19.66 -19.61 -9.63
C ARG A 41 21.13 -19.81 -10.03
N SER A 42 22.04 -19.04 -9.46
CA SER A 42 23.47 -19.10 -9.76
C SER A 42 24.32 -19.69 -8.63
N THR A 43 23.68 -20.14 -7.55
CA THR A 43 24.33 -20.60 -6.33
C THR A 43 24.94 -21.98 -6.52
N ARG A 44 26.17 -22.15 -6.01
CA ARG A 44 26.92 -23.42 -6.04
C ARG A 44 27.44 -23.73 -4.65
N GLU A 45 27.79 -25.01 -4.45
CA GLU A 45 28.47 -25.46 -3.24
C GLU A 45 29.75 -24.65 -2.97
N GLY A 46 29.95 -24.26 -1.71
CA GLY A 46 31.13 -23.52 -1.27
C GLY A 46 31.19 -22.06 -1.74
N ALA A 47 30.14 -21.52 -2.35
CA ALA A 47 30.08 -20.10 -2.69
C ALA A 47 29.95 -19.23 -1.43
N GLU A 48 30.64 -18.09 -1.44
CA GLU A 48 30.56 -17.04 -0.42
C GLU A 48 30.19 -15.73 -1.11
N VAL A 49 29.45 -14.86 -0.41
CA VAL A 49 28.95 -13.61 -0.97
C VAL A 49 28.99 -12.48 0.04
N SER A 50 29.45 -11.30 -0.38
CA SER A 50 29.35 -10.10 0.46
C SER A 50 27.90 -9.63 0.57
N GLN A 51 27.59 -8.80 1.57
CA GLN A 51 26.23 -8.25 1.71
C GLN A 51 25.82 -7.40 0.49
N GLN A 52 26.79 -6.69 -0.12
CA GLN A 52 26.57 -5.88 -1.31
C GLN A 52 26.28 -6.75 -2.55
N ASP A 53 27.03 -7.83 -2.72
CA ASP A 53 26.83 -8.77 -3.82
C ASP A 53 25.50 -9.54 -3.64
N ALA A 54 25.13 -9.88 -2.40
CA ALA A 54 23.84 -10.50 -2.11
C ALA A 54 22.66 -9.58 -2.44
N GLU A 55 22.80 -8.27 -2.22
CA GLU A 55 21.79 -7.30 -2.65
C GLU A 55 21.70 -7.21 -4.18
N ALA A 56 22.84 -7.26 -4.88
CA ALA A 56 22.85 -7.29 -6.35
C ALA A 56 22.18 -8.56 -6.90
N LEU A 57 22.40 -9.71 -6.27
CA LEU A 57 21.70 -10.97 -6.61
C LEU A 57 20.19 -10.87 -6.36
N LEU A 58 19.78 -10.24 -5.25
CA LEU A 58 18.37 -10.00 -4.96
C LEU A 58 17.72 -9.11 -6.02
N ILE A 59 18.39 -8.01 -6.41
CA ILE A 59 17.92 -7.12 -7.48
C ILE A 59 17.78 -7.90 -8.80
N TYR A 60 18.75 -8.77 -9.11
CA TYR A 60 18.69 -9.63 -10.30
C TYR A 60 17.48 -10.58 -10.29
N ASP A 61 17.18 -11.23 -9.17
CA ASP A 61 16.01 -12.09 -9.03
C ASP A 61 14.69 -11.30 -9.16
N LEU A 62 14.69 -10.04 -8.70
CA LEU A 62 13.52 -9.17 -8.77
C LEU A 62 13.21 -8.65 -10.17
N ILE A 63 14.11 -8.80 -11.16
CA ILE A 63 13.84 -8.39 -12.56
C ILE A 63 12.64 -9.16 -13.11
N ASP A 64 12.63 -10.48 -12.96
CA ASP A 64 11.56 -11.34 -13.47
C ASP A 64 10.24 -11.10 -12.71
N VAL A 65 10.34 -10.86 -11.40
CA VAL A 65 9.19 -10.53 -10.55
C VAL A 65 8.57 -9.20 -10.96
N ALA A 66 9.39 -8.17 -11.13
CA ALA A 66 8.95 -6.83 -11.52
C ALA A 66 8.33 -6.85 -12.93
N ASP A 67 8.90 -7.61 -13.86
CA ASP A 67 8.33 -7.79 -15.20
C ASP A 67 6.97 -8.49 -15.13
N ALA A 68 6.85 -9.56 -14.34
CA ALA A 68 5.60 -10.27 -14.14
C ALA A 68 4.52 -9.36 -13.52
N VAL A 69 4.82 -8.60 -12.47
CA VAL A 69 3.86 -7.67 -11.85
C VAL A 69 3.45 -6.58 -12.85
N ASN A 70 4.40 -6.00 -13.59
CA ASN A 70 4.09 -5.00 -14.61
C ASN A 70 3.20 -5.53 -15.74
N THR A 71 3.40 -6.79 -16.15
CA THR A 71 2.70 -7.42 -17.27
C THR A 71 1.30 -7.92 -16.88
N LEU A 72 1.17 -8.50 -15.68
CA LEU A 72 -0.07 -9.14 -15.25
C LEU A 72 -1.10 -8.17 -14.67
N THR A 73 -0.64 -7.05 -14.12
CA THR A 73 -1.53 -6.00 -13.60
C THR A 73 -2.05 -5.14 -14.74
N PHE A 74 -3.31 -4.71 -14.70
CA PHE A 74 -3.88 -3.82 -15.73
C PHE A 74 -4.33 -2.47 -15.17
N THR A 75 -4.62 -2.42 -13.87
CA THR A 75 -4.96 -1.18 -13.17
C THR A 75 -3.73 -0.34 -12.86
N PRO A 76 -3.84 1.00 -12.84
CA PRO A 76 -2.79 1.88 -12.33
C PRO A 76 -2.47 1.55 -10.87
N LEU A 77 -1.18 1.52 -10.55
CA LEU A 77 -0.68 1.27 -9.19
C LEU A 77 0.05 2.50 -8.66
N SER A 78 0.10 2.64 -7.34
CA SER A 78 1.11 3.48 -6.71
C SER A 78 2.45 2.74 -6.62
N GLN A 79 3.55 3.47 -6.43
CA GLN A 79 4.87 2.85 -6.24
C GLN A 79 4.87 1.88 -5.04
N ASN A 80 4.26 2.26 -3.92
CA ASN A 80 4.18 1.41 -2.73
C ASN A 80 3.39 0.12 -2.99
N GLN A 81 2.29 0.19 -3.75
CA GLN A 81 1.53 -0.99 -4.16
C GLN A 81 2.37 -1.91 -5.04
N PHE A 82 3.09 -1.35 -6.01
CA PHE A 82 3.99 -2.13 -6.86
C PHE A 82 5.10 -2.81 -6.06
N ASP A 83 5.73 -2.08 -5.14
CA ASP A 83 6.80 -2.59 -4.29
C ASP A 83 6.31 -3.70 -3.35
N ALA A 84 5.14 -3.52 -2.74
CA ALA A 84 4.51 -4.54 -1.90
C ALA A 84 4.17 -5.81 -2.70
N LEU A 85 3.68 -5.65 -3.93
CA LEU A 85 3.42 -6.79 -4.82
C LEU A 85 4.71 -7.48 -5.21
N CYS A 86 5.80 -6.76 -5.48
CA CYS A 86 7.08 -7.39 -5.76
C CYS A 86 7.57 -8.24 -4.57
N ALA A 87 7.48 -7.72 -3.34
CA ALA A 87 7.84 -8.48 -2.13
C ALA A 87 6.95 -9.72 -1.92
N PHE A 88 5.65 -9.58 -2.18
CA PHE A 88 4.68 -10.66 -2.10
C PHE A 88 4.95 -11.76 -3.14
N VAL A 89 5.11 -11.38 -4.41
CA VAL A 89 5.34 -12.29 -5.55
C VAL A 89 6.71 -12.95 -5.46
N TYR A 90 7.73 -12.25 -4.93
CA TYR A 90 9.02 -12.87 -4.64
C TYR A 90 8.88 -14.07 -3.70
N ASN A 91 7.99 -13.99 -2.71
CA ASN A 91 7.79 -15.07 -1.75
C ASN A 91 6.89 -16.21 -2.26
N ILE A 92 5.75 -15.89 -2.87
CA ILE A 92 4.80 -16.93 -3.33
C ILE A 92 5.17 -17.51 -4.70
N GLY A 93 5.99 -16.81 -5.48
CA GLY A 93 6.31 -17.12 -6.86
C GLY A 93 5.32 -16.54 -7.88
N VAL A 94 5.81 -16.34 -9.11
CA VAL A 94 5.06 -15.75 -10.22
C VAL A 94 3.84 -16.58 -10.62
N GLU A 95 3.96 -17.90 -10.59
CA GLU A 95 2.85 -18.79 -11.00
C GLU A 95 1.69 -18.77 -10.01
N ALA A 96 2.00 -18.81 -8.71
CA ALA A 96 0.99 -18.66 -7.67
C ALA A 96 0.30 -17.29 -7.76
N PHE A 97 1.06 -16.22 -8.06
CA PHE A 97 0.50 -14.90 -8.26
C PHE A 97 -0.45 -14.83 -9.45
N ARG A 98 -0.11 -15.46 -10.57
CA ARG A 98 -0.96 -15.52 -11.78
C ARG A 98 -2.34 -16.11 -11.50
N GLY A 99 -2.41 -17.13 -10.64
CA GLY A 99 -3.66 -17.78 -10.23
C GLY A 99 -4.33 -17.17 -8.99
N SER A 100 -3.77 -16.11 -8.41
CA SER A 100 -4.22 -15.60 -7.10
C SER A 100 -5.45 -14.70 -7.17
N ASP A 101 -6.27 -14.75 -6.12
CA ASP A 101 -7.35 -13.77 -5.91
C ASP A 101 -6.82 -12.33 -5.75
N VAL A 102 -5.56 -12.18 -5.31
CA VAL A 102 -4.88 -10.88 -5.22
C VAL A 102 -4.81 -10.23 -6.59
N LEU A 103 -4.28 -10.92 -7.60
CA LEU A 103 -4.18 -10.39 -8.95
C LEU A 103 -5.56 -10.10 -9.55
N LYS A 104 -6.53 -10.99 -9.32
CA LYS A 104 -7.92 -10.79 -9.75
C LYS A 104 -8.49 -9.49 -9.18
N HIS A 105 -8.40 -9.29 -7.87
CA HIS A 105 -8.91 -8.08 -7.21
C HIS A 105 -8.18 -6.81 -7.65
N ILE A 106 -6.87 -6.87 -7.87
CA ILE A 106 -6.11 -5.72 -8.42
C ILE A 106 -6.67 -5.35 -9.78
N ASN A 107 -6.80 -6.31 -10.69
CA ASN A 107 -7.29 -6.08 -12.05
C ASN A 107 -8.75 -5.61 -12.10
N GLU A 108 -9.55 -5.93 -11.08
CA GLU A 108 -10.91 -5.41 -10.88
C GLU A 108 -10.95 -4.01 -10.22
N GLY A 109 -9.80 -3.42 -9.87
CA GLY A 109 -9.69 -2.13 -9.16
C GLY A 109 -10.03 -2.21 -7.67
N ARG A 110 -10.16 -3.41 -7.12
CA ARG A 110 -10.58 -3.72 -5.75
C ARG A 110 -9.37 -3.80 -4.82
N MET A 111 -8.69 -2.67 -4.61
CA MET A 111 -7.41 -2.62 -3.88
C MET A 111 -7.52 -3.09 -2.42
N LEU A 112 -8.61 -2.76 -1.71
CA LEU A 112 -8.78 -3.19 -0.32
C LEU A 112 -8.99 -4.71 -0.24
N GLN A 113 -9.79 -5.28 -1.15
CA GLN A 113 -9.96 -6.74 -1.23
C GLN A 113 -8.66 -7.44 -1.60
N ALA A 114 -7.86 -6.87 -2.51
CA ALA A 114 -6.54 -7.40 -2.83
C ALA A 114 -5.61 -7.43 -1.61
N ALA A 115 -5.59 -6.35 -0.83
CA ALA A 115 -4.82 -6.24 0.40
C ALA A 115 -5.22 -7.28 1.45
N CYS A 116 -6.52 -7.55 1.61
CA CYS A 116 -7.01 -8.62 2.48
C CYS A 116 -6.68 -10.02 1.93
N ALA A 117 -6.77 -10.23 0.61
CA ALA A 117 -6.43 -11.50 -0.02
C ALA A 117 -4.93 -11.85 0.16
N MET A 118 -4.03 -10.86 0.24
CA MET A 118 -2.61 -11.08 0.54
C MET A 118 -2.41 -11.76 1.90
N GLU A 119 -3.24 -11.46 2.91
CA GLU A 119 -3.14 -12.05 4.26
C GLU A 119 -3.46 -13.54 4.31
N LEU A 120 -4.12 -14.07 3.27
CA LEU A 120 -4.50 -15.48 3.19
C LEU A 120 -3.31 -16.37 2.82
N TRP A 121 -2.25 -15.81 2.23
CA TRP A 121 -1.03 -16.51 1.84
C TRP A 121 -0.06 -16.70 3.01
N ARG A 122 -0.54 -17.38 4.05
CA ARG A 122 0.18 -17.60 5.33
C ARG A 122 0.25 -19.06 5.77
N ARG A 123 -0.33 -19.97 4.98
CA ARG A 123 -0.27 -21.40 5.21
C ARG A 123 0.88 -22.00 4.42
N ALA A 124 1.56 -22.98 5.02
CA ALA A 124 2.47 -23.85 4.31
C ALA A 124 2.21 -25.29 4.71
N GLU A 125 2.60 -26.21 3.83
CA GLU A 125 2.54 -27.64 4.10
C GLU A 125 3.86 -28.07 4.75
N PHE A 126 3.76 -28.73 5.90
CA PHE A 126 4.88 -29.34 6.59
C PHE A 126 4.49 -30.74 7.05
N GLN A 127 5.22 -31.75 6.59
CA GLN A 127 4.98 -33.17 6.91
C GLN A 127 3.52 -33.62 6.70
N GLY A 128 2.87 -33.16 5.63
CA GLY A 128 1.48 -33.52 5.30
C GLY A 128 0.41 -32.78 6.11
N SER A 129 0.80 -31.84 6.97
CA SER A 129 -0.12 -30.95 7.70
C SER A 129 -0.03 -29.52 7.19
N SER A 130 -1.19 -28.86 7.00
CA SER A 130 -1.24 -27.43 6.67
C SER A 130 -1.21 -26.60 7.95
N LEU A 131 -0.15 -25.81 8.13
CA LEU A 131 0.07 -24.98 9.31
C LEU A 131 0.05 -23.51 8.93
N ILE A 132 -0.54 -22.67 9.78
CA ILE A 132 -0.38 -21.21 9.68
C ILE A 132 0.98 -20.86 10.30
N ILE A 133 1.87 -20.26 9.52
CA ILE A 133 3.22 -19.89 9.99
C ILE A 133 3.21 -18.45 10.49
N ASP A 134 3.65 -18.23 11.73
CA ASP A 134 3.71 -16.89 12.34
C ASP A 134 4.58 -15.90 11.53
N ALA A 135 5.76 -16.34 11.09
CA ALA A 135 6.63 -15.51 10.24
C ALA A 135 5.94 -15.04 8.96
N MET A 136 5.07 -15.88 8.37
CA MET A 136 4.29 -15.50 7.19
C MET A 136 3.17 -14.54 7.54
N VAL A 137 2.53 -14.66 8.71
CA VAL A 137 1.56 -13.67 9.21
C VAL A 137 2.21 -12.29 9.32
N ARG A 138 3.37 -12.21 9.97
CA ARG A 138 4.13 -10.96 10.11
C ARG A 138 4.55 -10.38 8.75
N ARG A 139 5.01 -11.25 7.84
CA ARG A 139 5.36 -10.86 6.46
C ARG A 139 4.19 -10.24 5.72
N ARG A 140 3.03 -10.91 5.70
CA ARG A 140 1.83 -10.39 5.01
C ARG A 140 1.32 -9.09 5.62
N ALA A 141 1.41 -8.93 6.94
CA ALA A 141 1.05 -7.68 7.60
C ALA A 141 1.94 -6.51 7.13
N ALA A 142 3.25 -6.72 7.03
CA ALA A 142 4.19 -5.70 6.56
C ALA A 142 3.99 -5.34 5.08
N GLU A 143 3.82 -6.35 4.22
CA GLU A 143 3.52 -6.16 2.80
C GLU A 143 2.18 -5.43 2.59
N LYS A 144 1.13 -5.82 3.33
CA LYS A 144 -0.17 -5.14 3.32
C LYS A 144 -0.05 -3.68 3.77
N THR A 145 0.75 -3.42 4.80
CA THR A 145 1.00 -2.06 5.29
C THR A 145 1.64 -1.21 4.21
N LEU A 146 2.67 -1.71 3.53
CA LEU A 146 3.29 -1.02 2.41
C LEU A 146 2.28 -0.81 1.26
N PHE A 147 1.50 -1.84 0.91
CA PHE A 147 0.49 -1.77 -0.14
C PHE A 147 -0.59 -0.71 0.12
N LEU A 148 -1.02 -0.55 1.37
CA LEU A 148 -2.04 0.42 1.78
C LEU A 148 -1.46 1.81 2.11
N THR A 149 -0.13 1.97 2.11
CA THR A 149 0.50 3.26 2.40
C THR A 149 0.22 4.23 1.25
N PRO A 150 -0.45 5.38 1.51
CA PRO A 150 -0.75 6.34 0.45
C PRO A 150 0.52 6.92 -0.17
N ALA A 151 0.49 7.20 -1.48
CA ALA A 151 1.63 7.78 -2.20
C ALA A 151 2.05 9.17 -1.66
N ARG A 152 1.13 9.89 -1.02
CA ARG A 152 1.37 11.22 -0.40
C ARG A 152 1.77 11.13 1.07
N GLY A 153 2.01 9.93 1.60
CA GLY A 153 2.28 9.68 3.01
C GLY A 153 1.00 9.56 3.85
N TRP A 154 1.19 9.33 5.14
CA TRP A 154 0.10 9.14 6.09
C TRP A 154 -0.66 10.43 6.35
N VAL A 155 -1.99 10.38 6.18
CA VAL A 155 -2.88 11.45 6.58
C VAL A 155 -3.35 11.17 8.02
N PRO A 156 -3.32 12.15 8.92
CA PRO A 156 -3.80 11.94 10.29
C PRO A 156 -5.27 11.53 10.29
N ALA A 157 -5.58 10.42 10.96
CA ALA A 157 -6.95 9.95 11.10
C ALA A 157 -7.73 10.87 12.05
N PRO A 158 -8.98 11.25 11.73
CA PRO A 158 -9.81 12.08 12.60
C PRO A 158 -10.43 11.26 13.75
N SER A 159 -9.62 10.50 14.48
CA SER A 159 -10.06 9.60 15.56
C SER A 159 -10.73 10.33 16.73
N ALA A 160 -10.47 11.63 16.90
CA ALA A 160 -11.14 12.47 17.90
C ALA A 160 -12.60 12.77 17.53
N ILE A 161 -12.94 12.75 16.24
CA ILE A 161 -14.27 13.09 15.72
C ILE A 161 -15.05 11.82 15.38
N LEU A 162 -14.36 10.81 14.82
CA LEU A 162 -14.96 9.57 14.36
C LEU A 162 -14.58 8.41 15.28
N ARG A 163 -15.59 7.77 15.88
CA ARG A 163 -15.41 6.54 16.65
C ARG A 163 -15.42 5.35 15.69
N PRO A 164 -14.38 4.48 15.72
CA PRO A 164 -14.39 3.24 14.94
C PRO A 164 -15.57 2.35 15.33
N MET A 165 -16.22 1.75 14.35
CA MET A 165 -17.26 0.74 14.53
C MET A 165 -16.80 -0.59 13.96
N LEU A 166 -17.28 -1.69 14.53
CA LEU A 166 -17.01 -3.02 14.01
C LEU A 166 -17.68 -3.18 12.65
N ASP A 167 -16.89 -3.52 11.64
CA ASP A 167 -17.39 -3.90 10.33
C ASP A 167 -17.97 -5.31 10.41
N VAL A 168 -19.27 -5.40 10.70
CA VAL A 168 -19.99 -6.67 10.87
C VAL A 168 -20.01 -7.51 9.59
N ASP A 169 -19.80 -6.89 8.42
CA ASP A 169 -19.80 -7.57 7.13
C ASP A 169 -18.55 -8.48 6.97
N THR A 170 -17.52 -8.28 7.80
CA THR A 170 -16.24 -9.01 7.73
C THR A 170 -16.07 -10.14 8.75
N LEU A 171 -16.98 -10.27 9.73
CA LEU A 171 -16.83 -11.16 10.90
C LEU A 171 -16.67 -12.66 10.60
N GLY A 172 -17.05 -13.12 9.40
CA GLY A 172 -16.92 -14.52 8.99
C GLY A 172 -15.57 -14.92 8.38
N GLN A 173 -14.66 -13.97 8.14
CA GLN A 173 -13.47 -14.19 7.31
C GLN A 173 -12.17 -14.48 8.10
N VAL A 174 -12.20 -14.42 9.44
CA VAL A 174 -10.99 -14.58 10.28
C VAL A 174 -10.86 -16.01 10.83
N PRO A 175 -9.78 -16.74 10.51
CA PRO A 175 -9.50 -18.07 11.08
C PRO A 175 -9.34 -18.04 12.60
N ARG A 176 -9.85 -19.09 13.26
CA ARG A 176 -9.79 -19.26 14.73
C ARG A 176 -8.57 -20.05 15.22
N GLU A 177 -7.78 -20.60 14.31
CA GLU A 177 -6.58 -21.37 14.64
C GLU A 177 -5.43 -20.42 14.99
N PRO A 178 -4.72 -20.62 16.13
CA PRO A 178 -3.55 -19.83 16.46
C PRO A 178 -2.40 -20.10 15.47
N PRO A 179 -1.56 -19.10 15.16
CA PRO A 179 -0.37 -19.29 14.33
C PRO A 179 0.64 -20.21 15.05
N THR A 180 1.38 -20.97 14.25
CA THR A 180 2.46 -21.87 14.70
C THR A 180 3.80 -21.21 14.42
N ASP A 181 4.69 -21.20 15.41
CA ASP A 181 6.07 -20.75 15.22
C ASP A 181 6.87 -21.87 14.56
N VAL A 182 7.58 -21.54 13.47
CA VAL A 182 8.49 -22.46 12.79
C VAL A 182 9.85 -21.78 12.73
N THR A 183 10.80 -22.27 13.51
CA THR A 183 12.18 -21.77 13.48
C THR A 183 12.98 -22.56 12.46
N SER A 184 13.54 -21.87 11.46
CA SER A 184 14.50 -22.42 10.50
C SER A 184 15.88 -21.81 10.78
N PRO A 185 16.86 -22.60 11.27
CA PRO A 185 18.21 -22.11 11.47
C PRO A 185 18.81 -21.55 10.18
N LEU A 186 19.53 -20.42 10.28
CA LEU A 186 20.27 -19.86 9.13
C LEU A 186 21.54 -20.67 8.79
N GLU A 187 21.88 -21.67 9.60
CA GLU A 187 22.94 -22.64 9.36
C GLU A 187 22.42 -24.08 9.46
N GLY A 188 22.40 -24.76 8.31
CA GLY A 188 22.55 -26.21 8.17
C GLY A 188 21.54 -27.19 8.79
N ALA A 189 20.60 -26.77 9.62
CA ALA A 189 19.66 -27.68 10.29
C ALA A 189 18.19 -27.52 9.83
N ASP A 190 17.45 -28.63 9.87
CA ASP A 190 16.06 -28.73 9.43
C ASP A 190 15.10 -27.88 10.30
N PRO A 191 14.06 -27.27 9.70
CA PRO A 191 13.10 -26.45 10.43
C PRO A 191 12.28 -27.30 11.41
N THR A 192 12.13 -26.81 12.65
CA THR A 192 11.35 -27.49 13.70
C THR A 192 10.11 -26.65 14.08
N PRO A 193 8.88 -27.20 14.02
CA PRO A 193 7.67 -26.50 14.42
C PRO A 193 7.49 -26.55 15.94
N GLU A 194 7.33 -25.40 16.58
CA GLU A 194 6.91 -25.29 17.98
C GLU A 194 5.49 -24.71 18.02
N ARG A 195 4.54 -25.49 18.56
CA ARG A 195 3.17 -25.00 18.74
C ARG A 195 3.12 -24.12 19.97
N VAL A 196 2.93 -22.82 19.78
CA VAL A 196 2.62 -21.90 20.88
C VAL A 196 1.23 -22.26 21.39
N GLU A 197 1.17 -23.10 22.43
CA GLU A 197 -0.08 -23.27 23.16
C GLU A 197 -0.40 -21.93 23.86
N PRO A 198 -1.59 -21.34 23.65
CA PRO A 198 -2.00 -20.21 24.46
C PRO A 198 -1.98 -20.66 25.93
N PRO A 199 -1.60 -19.81 26.90
CA PRO A 199 -1.59 -20.20 28.30
C PRO A 199 -2.98 -20.69 28.71
N LEU A 200 -3.14 -22.01 28.79
CA LEU A 200 -4.34 -22.68 29.24
C LEU A 200 -4.42 -22.51 30.76
N SER A 201 -5.11 -21.46 31.21
CA SER A 201 -6.12 -21.53 32.28
C SER A 201 -6.61 -20.13 32.64
N LEU A 202 -7.65 -19.66 31.96
CA LEU A 202 -8.70 -18.91 32.65
C LEU A 202 -9.75 -19.93 33.09
N ALA A 203 -9.38 -20.75 34.09
CA ALA A 203 -10.39 -21.42 34.91
C ALA A 203 -11.29 -20.32 35.49
N ARG A 204 -12.48 -20.16 34.91
CA ARG A 204 -13.52 -19.30 35.45
C ARG A 204 -13.84 -19.83 36.85
N PRO A 205 -13.56 -19.10 37.95
CA PRO A 205 -13.90 -19.63 39.25
C PRO A 205 -15.43 -19.63 39.35
N ALA A 206 -15.98 -20.77 39.77
CA ALA A 206 -17.37 -20.85 40.21
C ALA A 206 -17.58 -19.79 41.33
N PRO A 207 -18.76 -19.16 41.44
CA PRO A 207 -18.96 -18.11 42.43
C PRO A 207 -18.99 -18.74 43.82
N ALA A 208 -17.86 -18.70 44.52
CA ALA A 208 -17.77 -19.05 45.92
C ALA A 208 -17.96 -17.79 46.78
N ALA A 209 -18.68 -17.98 47.87
CA ALA A 209 -19.22 -16.98 48.76
C ALA A 209 -18.19 -16.00 49.36
N VAL A 210 -18.73 -14.82 49.67
CA VAL A 210 -18.12 -13.75 50.47
C VAL A 210 -17.42 -14.30 51.72
N GLY A 211 -16.14 -13.97 51.89
CA GLY A 211 -15.35 -14.29 53.07
C GLY A 211 -14.08 -13.44 53.15
N SER A 212 -13.99 -12.68 54.24
CA SER A 212 -12.95 -11.76 54.73
C SER A 212 -11.47 -11.98 54.38
N SER A 213 -10.83 -10.87 53.96
CA SER A 213 -9.50 -10.32 54.32
C SER A 213 -8.37 -11.24 54.82
N SER A 214 -7.22 -11.20 54.14
CA SER A 214 -5.88 -11.03 54.76
C SER A 214 -4.80 -10.66 53.74
N GLU A 215 -4.02 -9.63 54.06
CA GLU A 215 -2.80 -9.16 53.37
C GLU A 215 -1.67 -10.20 53.26
N GLY A 216 -0.90 -10.12 52.16
CA GLY A 216 0.37 -10.82 51.92
C GLY A 216 1.00 -10.40 50.57
N PRO A 217 2.34 -10.36 50.42
CA PRO A 217 3.04 -9.33 49.66
C PRO A 217 3.13 -9.58 48.14
N SER A 218 3.18 -8.46 47.40
CA SER A 218 3.28 -8.37 45.94
C SER A 218 4.63 -8.88 45.41
N PRO A 219 4.67 -9.85 44.47
CA PRO A 219 5.90 -10.16 43.75
C PRO A 219 6.15 -9.13 42.63
N SER A 220 7.40 -8.69 42.52
CA SER A 220 7.88 -7.74 41.50
C SER A 220 7.74 -8.31 40.07
N PRO A 221 7.45 -7.48 39.05
CA PRO A 221 7.37 -7.95 37.67
C PRO A 221 8.76 -8.26 37.10
N PRO A 222 8.91 -9.31 36.26
CA PRO A 222 10.17 -9.62 35.60
C PRO A 222 10.55 -8.53 34.58
N SER A 223 11.86 -8.30 34.48
CA SER A 223 12.51 -7.40 33.53
C SER A 223 12.18 -7.77 32.08
N ASN A 224 11.59 -6.83 31.34
CA ASN A 224 11.22 -6.97 29.93
C ASN A 224 12.47 -6.94 29.03
N PRO A 225 12.69 -7.90 28.10
CA PRO A 225 13.62 -7.72 27.00
C PRO A 225 13.04 -6.75 25.96
N SER A 226 13.83 -5.74 25.61
CA SER A 226 13.49 -4.58 24.79
C SER A 226 13.12 -4.92 23.34
N TRP A 227 11.90 -4.55 22.93
CA TRP A 227 11.49 -4.39 21.54
C TRP A 227 12.00 -3.04 20.97
N PRO A 228 12.46 -2.93 19.71
CA PRO A 228 13.10 -1.72 19.21
C PRO A 228 12.06 -0.76 18.62
N LEU A 229 11.24 -0.14 19.47
CA LEU A 229 10.47 1.05 19.11
C LEU A 229 10.51 2.01 20.29
N ARG A 230 11.51 2.89 20.32
CA ARG A 230 11.62 3.96 21.32
C ARG A 230 11.04 5.24 20.72
N PHE A 231 9.84 5.60 21.14
CA PHE A 231 9.30 6.94 20.92
C PHE A 231 9.80 7.82 22.06
N GLU A 232 10.76 8.70 21.78
CA GLU A 232 11.17 9.72 22.76
C GLU A 232 10.01 10.71 22.94
N THR A 233 9.42 10.69 24.12
CA THR A 233 8.42 11.66 24.56
C THR A 233 9.10 12.59 25.55
N GLY A 234 9.39 13.80 25.08
CA GLY A 234 9.65 14.94 25.96
C GLY A 234 8.36 15.35 26.67
N ASP A 235 8.56 16.00 27.82
CA ASP A 235 7.56 16.62 28.69
C ASP A 235 6.74 15.66 29.57
N ALA A 236 7.36 15.27 30.68
CA ALA A 236 6.69 14.67 31.82
C ALA A 236 6.95 15.50 33.09
N ASP A 237 6.36 16.68 33.18
CA ASP A 237 6.26 17.43 34.45
C ASP A 237 4.90 18.12 34.58
N LEU A 238 3.83 17.32 34.65
CA LEU A 238 2.55 17.76 35.22
C LEU A 238 1.90 16.60 35.98
N ARG A 239 2.44 16.27 37.16
CA ARG A 239 1.64 15.72 38.25
C ARG A 239 2.01 16.40 39.56
N SER A 240 0.98 17.01 40.13
CA SER A 240 0.87 17.69 41.41
C SER A 240 1.34 16.85 42.59
N GLU A 241 2.16 17.41 43.48
CA GLU A 241 1.96 17.30 44.93
C GLU A 241 2.74 18.39 45.73
N SER A 242 1.96 19.08 46.58
CA SER A 242 2.22 19.95 47.75
C SER A 242 3.65 20.34 48.18
N MET A 243 3.84 21.66 48.38
CA MET A 243 4.97 22.30 49.11
C MET A 243 4.96 22.01 50.64
N PRO A 244 6.11 22.20 51.31
CA PRO A 244 6.33 23.46 52.04
C PRO A 244 7.73 24.08 51.84
N ALA A 245 7.82 25.41 51.79
CA ALA A 245 9.07 26.19 51.80
C ALA A 245 9.71 26.21 53.20
N PRO A 246 11.05 26.34 53.35
CA PRO A 246 11.60 27.70 53.43
C PRO A 246 13.06 27.91 52.95
N ASP A 247 13.36 29.21 52.81
CA ASP A 247 14.61 29.97 52.91
C ASP A 247 15.72 29.90 51.83
N VAL A 248 15.86 31.06 51.19
CA VAL A 248 16.83 31.47 50.19
C VAL A 248 18.17 31.80 50.84
N GLN A 249 19.26 31.23 50.34
CA GLN A 249 20.57 31.88 50.41
C GLN A 249 21.40 31.61 49.15
N SER A 250 21.76 32.69 48.48
CA SER A 250 22.45 32.80 47.21
C SER A 250 23.97 32.83 47.37
N ALA A 251 24.69 32.09 46.53
CA ALA A 251 26.12 32.26 46.25
C ALA A 251 26.49 31.60 44.90
N PRO A 252 27.56 32.05 44.23
CA PRO A 252 27.62 32.25 42.76
C PRO A 252 28.27 31.11 41.96
N ASP A 253 27.92 31.04 40.67
CA ASP A 253 28.50 30.12 39.67
C ASP A 253 29.98 30.40 39.37
N PRO A 254 30.81 29.35 39.16
CA PRO A 254 32.00 29.42 38.33
C PRO A 254 31.75 28.77 36.96
N ALA A 255 32.00 29.54 35.90
CA ALA A 255 31.92 29.14 34.51
C ALA A 255 32.85 27.97 34.13
N PRO A 256 32.53 27.24 33.04
CA PRO A 256 33.51 27.11 31.96
C PRO A 256 32.91 27.27 30.56
N ALA A 257 33.55 28.09 29.73
CA ALA A 257 33.42 28.10 28.27
C ALA A 257 34.37 27.04 27.65
N PRO A 258 34.41 26.88 26.31
CA PRO A 258 33.35 26.44 25.41
C PRO A 258 33.75 25.11 24.73
N ARG A 259 32.78 24.32 24.25
CA ARG A 259 33.05 23.25 23.27
C ARG A 259 32.15 23.46 22.07
N ASP A 260 32.77 23.68 20.93
CA ASP A 260 32.15 23.99 19.65
C ASP A 260 31.16 22.91 19.22
N THR A 261 29.88 23.23 19.29
CA THR A 261 28.81 22.46 18.66
C THR A 261 28.70 22.92 17.20
N PHE A 262 28.87 21.97 16.29
CA PHE A 262 28.55 22.10 14.87
C PHE A 262 27.21 22.81 14.67
N GLY A 263 27.24 23.88 13.89
CA GLY A 263 26.11 24.78 13.71
C GLY A 263 24.89 24.13 13.06
N LEU A 264 23.75 24.26 13.74
CA LEU A 264 22.48 24.50 13.08
C LEU A 264 22.12 25.95 13.35
N ARG A 265 22.20 26.77 12.30
CA ARG A 265 21.68 28.13 12.30
C ARG A 265 20.17 28.05 12.53
N GLN A 266 19.71 28.39 13.72
CA GLN A 266 18.30 28.69 13.96
C GLN A 266 18.08 30.12 13.48
N ASP A 267 17.71 30.29 12.22
CA ASP A 267 17.08 31.54 11.82
C ASP A 267 15.70 31.60 12.51
N PRO A 268 15.30 32.74 13.11
CA PRO A 268 14.01 32.87 13.76
C PRO A 268 12.88 32.72 12.74
N LEU A 269 11.88 31.91 13.09
CA LEU A 269 10.66 31.74 12.31
C LEU A 269 10.01 33.11 12.08
N PRO A 270 9.62 33.46 10.83
CA PRO A 270 8.89 34.69 10.58
C PRO A 270 7.52 34.63 11.28
N GLU A 271 7.15 35.71 11.96
CA GLU A 271 5.84 35.85 12.59
C GLU A 271 4.69 35.66 11.59
N PRO A 272 3.53 35.13 12.02
CA PRO A 272 2.44 34.79 11.12
C PRO A 272 1.87 36.05 10.48
N SER A 273 2.18 36.25 9.19
CA SER A 273 1.55 37.28 8.40
C SER A 273 0.06 36.98 8.26
N VAL A 274 -0.73 37.95 8.67
CA VAL A 274 -2.18 38.07 8.54
C VAL A 274 -2.71 37.47 7.22
N ALA A 275 -3.67 36.56 7.35
CA ALA A 275 -4.66 36.15 6.34
C ALA A 275 -4.14 35.70 4.96
N ALA A 276 -3.55 34.50 4.89
CA ALA A 276 -3.67 33.69 3.68
C ALA A 276 -5.03 32.99 3.68
N THR A 277 -6.07 33.70 3.24
CA THR A 277 -7.33 33.09 2.81
C THR A 277 -7.01 32.01 1.80
N TRP A 278 -7.35 30.77 2.13
CA TRP A 278 -7.31 29.65 1.20
C TRP A 278 -8.19 30.00 0.01
N ASN A 279 -7.60 30.39 -1.11
CA ASN A 279 -8.31 30.39 -2.37
C ASN A 279 -8.50 28.92 -2.76
N ILE A 280 -9.68 28.40 -2.45
CA ILE A 280 -10.25 27.29 -3.19
C ILE A 280 -10.16 27.72 -4.65
N VAL A 281 -9.25 27.13 -5.40
CA VAL A 281 -9.26 27.26 -6.86
C VAL A 281 -10.56 26.62 -7.28
N ASP A 282 -11.57 27.46 -7.53
CA ASP A 282 -12.83 27.05 -8.13
C ASP A 282 -12.47 26.16 -9.33
N ARG A 283 -13.08 24.96 -9.36
CA ARG A 283 -13.02 24.13 -10.58
C ARG A 283 -13.41 25.03 -11.75
N PRO A 284 -12.77 24.92 -12.93
CA PRO A 284 -13.26 25.62 -14.10
C PRO A 284 -14.73 25.24 -14.26
N LYS A 285 -15.63 26.22 -14.14
CA LYS A 285 -17.06 26.02 -14.37
C LYS A 285 -17.20 25.74 -15.85
N VAL A 286 -17.24 24.46 -16.21
CA VAL A 286 -17.47 24.02 -17.58
C VAL A 286 -18.87 24.50 -17.98
N ASN A 287 -18.94 25.36 -18.99
CA ASN A 287 -20.21 25.89 -19.48
C ASN A 287 -20.83 24.84 -20.40
N LEU A 288 -21.64 23.97 -19.81
CA LEU A 288 -22.28 22.85 -20.52
C LEU A 288 -23.37 23.30 -21.52
N GLU A 289 -23.94 24.50 -21.35
CA GLU A 289 -25.01 25.02 -22.19
C GLU A 289 -24.66 25.06 -23.69
N PRO A 290 -23.57 25.70 -24.15
CA PRO A 290 -23.18 25.70 -25.57
C PRO A 290 -22.81 24.32 -26.12
N ILE A 291 -22.36 23.40 -25.27
CA ILE A 291 -21.98 22.05 -25.68
C ILE A 291 -23.25 21.21 -25.93
N LEU A 292 -24.23 21.29 -25.04
CA LEU A 292 -25.50 20.56 -25.17
C LEU A 292 -26.36 21.05 -26.33
N THR A 293 -26.34 22.35 -26.65
CA THR A 293 -27.11 22.90 -27.79
C THR A 293 -26.62 22.37 -29.15
N VAL A 294 -25.34 21.98 -29.26
CA VAL A 294 -24.77 21.39 -30.48
C VAL A 294 -24.84 19.85 -30.43
N ALA A 295 -24.53 19.25 -29.28
CA ALA A 295 -24.46 17.79 -29.15
C ALA A 295 -25.84 17.11 -29.28
N ALA A 296 -26.89 17.70 -28.70
CA ALA A 296 -28.24 17.13 -28.73
C ALA A 296 -28.81 16.98 -30.16
N PRO A 297 -28.82 18.02 -31.03
CA PRO A 297 -29.29 17.86 -32.41
C PRO A 297 -28.37 16.98 -33.24
N ALA A 298 -27.05 17.02 -33.03
CA ALA A 298 -26.10 16.16 -33.74
C ALA A 298 -26.32 14.67 -33.43
N LEU A 299 -26.59 14.34 -32.16
CA LEU A 299 -26.96 12.99 -31.74
C LEU A 299 -28.31 12.56 -32.34
N ALA A 300 -29.31 13.46 -32.38
CA ALA A 300 -30.60 13.16 -33.02
C ALA A 300 -30.44 12.87 -34.53
N LEU A 301 -29.58 13.62 -35.23
CA LEU A 301 -29.29 13.41 -36.65
C LEU A 301 -28.54 12.10 -36.91
N THR A 302 -27.58 11.71 -36.06
CA THR A 302 -26.89 10.41 -36.20
C THR A 302 -27.85 9.24 -36.00
N ILE A 303 -28.65 9.26 -34.94
CA ILE A 303 -29.65 8.21 -34.66
C ILE A 303 -30.71 8.16 -35.76
N GLY A 304 -31.22 9.32 -36.20
CA GLY A 304 -32.20 9.43 -37.28
C GLY A 304 -31.65 8.93 -38.63
N GLY A 305 -30.40 9.25 -38.95
CA GLY A 305 -29.71 8.77 -40.16
C GLY A 305 -29.52 7.25 -40.17
N ILE A 306 -29.13 6.66 -39.04
CA ILE A 306 -29.00 5.20 -38.89
C ILE A 306 -30.37 4.52 -39.02
N TYR A 307 -31.38 5.02 -38.32
CA TYR A 307 -32.73 4.47 -38.36
C TYR A 307 -33.32 4.49 -39.77
N TRP A 308 -33.19 5.63 -40.46
CA TRP A 308 -33.75 5.79 -41.80
C TRP A 308 -32.94 5.03 -42.87
N SER A 309 -31.63 4.85 -42.68
CA SER A 309 -30.83 3.93 -43.48
C SER A 309 -31.21 2.44 -43.26
N GLY A 310 -31.70 2.06 -42.09
CA GLY A 310 -32.15 0.68 -41.82
C GLY A 310 -33.53 0.34 -42.39
N HIS A 311 -34.40 1.34 -42.59
CA HIS A 311 -35.82 1.17 -42.93
C HIS A 311 -36.22 1.66 -44.33
N GLY A 312 -35.29 2.19 -45.14
CA GLY A 312 -35.59 2.68 -46.49
C GLY A 312 -35.84 1.55 -47.51
N THR A 313 -37.08 1.40 -48.00
CA THR A 313 -37.42 0.40 -49.03
C THR A 313 -37.15 0.89 -50.46
N LEU A 314 -36.38 0.08 -51.20
CA LEU A 314 -36.26 -0.08 -52.66
C LEU A 314 -36.74 1.09 -53.55
N GLY A 315 -35.77 1.83 -54.10
CA GLY A 315 -35.95 2.72 -55.26
C GLY A 315 -34.61 3.07 -55.88
N GLY A 316 -34.41 2.77 -57.18
CA GLY A 316 -33.14 3.05 -57.87
C GLY A 316 -33.00 4.53 -58.26
N GLY A 317 -31.91 5.17 -57.83
CA GLY A 317 -31.57 6.55 -58.17
C GLY A 317 -30.58 7.19 -57.19
N PHE A 318 -30.06 8.39 -57.53
CA PHE A 318 -29.13 9.14 -56.68
C PHE A 318 -29.75 9.59 -55.33
N PHE A 319 -31.08 9.73 -55.29
CA PHE A 319 -31.87 10.00 -54.09
C PHE A 319 -32.31 8.71 -53.38
N HIS A 320 -31.40 7.73 -53.28
CA HIS A 320 -31.67 6.49 -52.54
C HIS A 320 -31.77 6.81 -51.05
N PRO A 321 -32.78 6.30 -50.32
CA PRO A 321 -32.95 6.56 -48.88
C PRO A 321 -31.71 6.17 -48.05
N LEU A 322 -30.98 5.15 -48.48
CA LEU A 322 -29.66 4.82 -47.92
C LEU A 322 -28.63 5.95 -48.05
N VAL A 323 -28.49 6.55 -49.24
CA VAL A 323 -27.49 7.61 -49.50
C VAL A 323 -27.81 8.84 -48.68
N ILE A 324 -29.09 9.23 -48.64
CA ILE A 324 -29.54 10.37 -47.85
C ILE A 324 -29.38 10.07 -46.33
N GLY A 325 -29.63 8.84 -45.88
CA GLY A 325 -29.43 8.43 -44.48
C GLY A 325 -27.96 8.47 -44.06
N TRP A 326 -27.07 8.02 -44.94
CA TRP A 326 -25.61 8.13 -44.76
C TRP A 326 -25.14 9.58 -44.70
N LEU A 327 -25.64 10.45 -45.59
CA LEU A 327 -25.29 11.88 -45.58
C LEU A 327 -25.74 12.57 -44.28
N VAL A 328 -26.95 12.28 -43.80
CA VAL A 328 -27.47 12.81 -42.53
C VAL A 328 -26.65 12.31 -41.34
N CYS A 329 -26.24 11.04 -41.36
CA CYS A 329 -25.38 10.46 -40.33
C CYS A 329 -23.99 11.13 -40.29
N LEU A 330 -23.37 11.37 -41.45
CA LEU A 330 -22.08 12.05 -41.54
C LEU A 330 -22.14 13.49 -41.00
N ILE A 331 -23.22 14.22 -41.29
CA ILE A 331 -23.45 15.56 -40.74
C ILE A 331 -23.58 15.51 -39.21
N GLY A 332 -24.31 14.53 -38.67
CA GLY A 332 -24.43 14.33 -37.22
C GLY A 332 -23.09 13.98 -36.55
N LEU A 333 -22.26 13.14 -37.17
CA LEU A 333 -20.93 12.80 -36.66
C LEU A 333 -19.98 14.00 -36.66
N ALA A 334 -20.03 14.84 -37.70
CA ALA A 334 -19.27 16.08 -37.74
C ALA A 334 -19.69 17.05 -36.61
N GLY A 335 -20.99 17.15 -36.33
CA GLY A 335 -21.52 17.94 -35.20
C GLY A 335 -21.08 17.42 -33.82
N LEU A 336 -21.06 16.10 -33.63
CA LEU A 336 -20.55 15.49 -32.38
C LEU A 336 -19.04 15.70 -32.21
N SER A 337 -18.28 15.61 -33.31
CA SER A 337 -16.85 15.91 -33.31
C SER A 337 -16.57 17.37 -32.93
N TYR A 338 -17.38 18.31 -33.45
CA TYR A 338 -17.28 19.73 -33.09
C TYR A 338 -17.68 20.00 -31.64
N ALA A 339 -18.73 19.34 -31.11
CA ALA A 339 -19.09 19.45 -29.70
C ALA A 339 -17.98 18.91 -28.76
N ALA A 340 -17.31 17.82 -29.15
CA ALA A 340 -16.16 17.30 -28.43
C ALA A 340 -14.96 18.27 -28.47
N TYR A 341 -14.74 18.94 -29.60
CA TYR A 341 -13.73 20.01 -29.71
C TYR A 341 -14.03 21.17 -28.74
N LEU A 342 -15.28 21.66 -28.70
CA LEU A 342 -15.68 22.72 -27.76
C LEU A 342 -15.49 22.30 -26.30
N LEU A 343 -15.80 21.05 -25.95
CA LEU A 343 -15.58 20.51 -24.61
C LEU A 343 -14.09 20.44 -24.25
N LEU A 344 -13.22 20.09 -25.21
CA LEU A 344 -11.77 20.07 -24.99
C LEU A 344 -11.17 21.48 -24.86
N VAL A 345 -11.72 22.47 -25.57
CA VAL A 345 -11.35 23.89 -25.42
C VAL A 345 -11.81 24.42 -24.05
N ASP A 346 -13.03 24.12 -23.62
CA ASP A 346 -13.57 24.56 -22.31
C ASP A 346 -12.84 23.90 -21.12
N LEU A 347 -12.29 22.71 -21.32
CA LEU A 347 -11.41 22.03 -20.37
C LEU A 347 -9.94 22.52 -20.43
N GLY A 348 -9.60 23.43 -21.36
CA GLY A 348 -8.26 24.00 -21.50
C GLY A 348 -7.21 23.05 -22.06
N TYR A 349 -7.61 21.97 -22.75
CA TYR A 349 -6.68 21.00 -23.35
C TYR A 349 -6.19 21.41 -24.75
N ILE A 350 -6.87 22.35 -25.41
CA ILE A 350 -6.58 22.78 -26.78
C ILE A 350 -6.71 24.31 -26.87
N GLU A 351 -5.67 24.99 -27.36
CA GLU A 351 -5.76 26.42 -27.70
C GLU A 351 -6.61 26.59 -28.96
N PRO A 352 -7.57 27.55 -28.99
CA PRO A 352 -8.36 27.80 -30.18
C PRO A 352 -7.40 28.18 -31.32
N LEU A 353 -7.60 27.60 -32.51
CA LEU A 353 -6.88 28.06 -33.69
C LEU A 353 -7.21 29.54 -33.87
N HIS A 354 -6.24 30.41 -33.58
CA HIS A 354 -6.36 31.81 -33.90
C HIS A 354 -6.63 31.93 -35.40
N ASP A 355 -7.79 32.48 -35.72
CA ASP A 355 -8.07 33.03 -37.03
C ASP A 355 -7.10 34.21 -37.22
N THR A 356 -5.97 33.96 -37.87
CA THR A 356 -5.12 35.03 -38.43
C THR A 356 -5.84 35.58 -39.65
N GLY A 357 -6.92 36.31 -39.41
CA GLY A 357 -7.58 37.16 -40.39
C GLY A 357 -7.03 38.57 -40.26
N ASP A 358 -5.99 38.86 -41.06
CA ASP A 358 -5.78 40.19 -41.64
C ASP A 358 -6.74 40.38 -42.83
#